data_AF-A0A392NGA8-F1
#
_entry.id   AF-A0A392NGA8-F1
#
_cell.length_a   1.000
_cell.length_b   1.000
_cell.length_c   1.000
_cell.angle_alpha   90.00
_cell.angle_beta   90.00
_cell.angle_gamma   90.00
#
_symmetry.space_group_name_H-M   'P 1'
#
loop_
_entity.id
_entity.type
_entity.pdbx_description
1 polymer ?
#
loop_
_entity_poly.entity_id
_entity_poly.type
_entity_poly.pdbx_seq_one_letter_code
_entity_poly.pdbx_strand_id
1 'polypeptide(L)'
;EVHSVLQTYGLLNDKHRVDPLQVLESLVVIFTEGNGRGLCKKIIAVIKAANTLGLSFFEAFNKQPIELLQLLSLKAQESFEEAKFLVQTHPMPAASIAQILAESFLKGVLAAHRGGYMDSQKEEGPAPLLWRFSDFLKWAELCPSEPEIGHALMRLVITGQEIPHACEVPCS
;
A
#
# COMPACT_ATOMS: atom_id res chain seq x y z
N GLU A 1 12.67 31.33 11.54
CA GLU A 1 13.18 30.26 12.43
C GLU A 1 13.57 28.97 11.71
N VAL A 2 12.68 28.27 11.02
CA VAL A 2 12.96 26.95 10.40
C VAL A 2 14.18 26.96 9.46
N HIS A 3 14.33 27.98 8.63
CA HIS A 3 15.49 28.14 7.73
C HIS A 3 16.83 28.23 8.48
N SER A 4 16.86 28.95 9.61
CA SER A 4 18.07 29.08 10.43
C SER A 4 18.43 27.75 11.09
N VAL A 5 17.44 27.01 11.58
CA VAL A 5 17.65 25.68 12.17
C VAL A 5 18.22 24.71 11.13
N LEU A 6 17.66 24.70 9.92
CA LEU A 6 18.13 23.86 8.82
C LEU A 6 19.57 24.19 8.39
N GLN A 7 19.98 25.46 8.43
CA GLN A 7 21.36 25.87 8.18
C GLN A 7 22.31 25.39 9.29
N THR A 8 21.91 25.47 10.56
CA THR A 8 22.74 25.04 11.70
C THR A 8 23.05 23.54 11.67
N TYR A 9 22.13 22.72 11.12
CA TYR A 9 22.34 21.28 10.94
C TYR A 9 23.00 20.91 9.59
N GLY A 10 23.43 21.89 8.80
CA GLY A 10 24.06 21.64 7.50
C GLY A 10 23.13 21.06 6.42
N LEU A 11 21.81 21.18 6.62
CA LEU A 11 20.79 20.64 5.69
C LEU A 11 20.53 21.58 4.50
N LEU A 12 21.01 22.81 4.56
CA LEU A 12 20.94 23.79 3.48
C LEU A 12 22.37 24.09 3.02
N ASN A 13 22.82 23.44 1.95
CA ASN A 13 24.07 23.77 1.28
C ASN A 13 23.78 24.84 0.21
N ASP A 14 24.56 25.92 0.22
CA ASP A 14 24.24 27.29 -0.26
C ASP A 14 23.81 27.46 -1.74
N LYS A 15 23.67 26.41 -2.56
CA LYS A 15 23.32 26.54 -3.99
C LYS A 15 22.50 25.39 -4.60
N HIS A 16 21.95 24.46 -3.83
CA HIS A 16 21.18 23.34 -4.41
C HIS A 16 19.74 23.31 -3.88
N ARG A 17 18.79 23.10 -4.81
CA ARG A 17 17.40 22.74 -4.47
C ARG A 17 17.45 21.56 -3.49
N VAL A 18 17.07 21.82 -2.26
CA VAL A 18 17.06 20.79 -1.22
C VAL A 18 15.85 19.90 -1.45
N ASP A 19 16.06 18.59 -1.51
CA ASP A 19 15.00 17.59 -1.58
C ASP A 19 14.22 17.59 -0.24
N PRO A 20 12.93 17.95 -0.23
CA PRO A 20 12.12 17.96 0.99
C PRO A 20 12.10 16.60 1.71
N LEU A 21 12.22 15.49 0.98
CA LEU A 21 12.26 14.15 1.57
C LEU A 21 13.53 13.94 2.39
N GLN A 22 14.71 14.30 1.85
CA GLN A 22 15.98 14.19 2.55
C GLN A 22 16.04 15.06 3.81
N VAL A 23 15.42 16.24 3.77
CA VAL A 23 15.31 17.10 4.96
C VAL A 23 14.47 16.43 6.02
N LEU A 24 13.29 15.91 5.65
CA LEU A 24 12.42 15.23 6.60
C LEU A 24 13.09 13.99 7.20
N GLU A 25 13.78 13.19 6.39
CA GLU A 25 14.55 12.03 6.86
C GLU A 25 15.64 12.44 7.85
N SER A 26 16.36 13.54 7.56
CA SER A 26 17.36 14.09 8.47
C SER A 26 16.75 14.59 9.79
N LEU A 27 15.59 15.27 9.71
CA LEU A 27 14.87 15.72 10.90
C LEU A 27 14.40 14.56 11.78
N VAL A 28 14.04 13.41 11.21
CA VAL A 28 13.67 12.20 11.99
C VAL A 28 14.84 11.64 12.80
N VAL A 29 16.07 11.82 12.32
CA VAL A 29 17.30 11.43 13.03
C VAL A 29 17.63 12.44 14.14
N ILE A 30 17.41 13.72 13.90
CA ILE A 30 17.70 14.80 14.85
C ILE A 30 16.66 14.87 15.98
N PHE A 31 15.37 14.64 15.67
CA PHE A 31 14.29 14.76 16.65
C PHE A 31 14.26 13.57 17.62
N THR A 32 14.24 13.87 18.92
CA THR A 32 13.98 12.88 19.98
C THR A 32 12.51 12.42 19.94
N GLU A 33 12.22 11.26 20.56
CA GLU A 33 10.84 10.75 20.62
C GLU A 33 9.90 11.76 21.28
N GLY A 34 8.70 11.93 20.71
CA GLY A 34 7.72 12.93 21.17
C GLY A 34 7.87 14.34 20.57
N ASN A 35 9.04 14.72 20.06
CA ASN A 35 9.30 16.07 19.55
C ASN A 35 9.06 16.22 18.04
N GLY A 36 7.86 15.89 17.54
CA GLY A 36 7.53 16.04 16.11
C GLY A 36 8.10 14.96 15.19
N ARG A 37 9.00 14.09 15.68
CA ARG A 37 9.52 12.91 14.97
C ARG A 37 8.42 12.05 14.34
N GLY A 38 7.33 11.83 15.08
CA GLY A 38 6.17 11.07 14.59
C GLY A 38 5.47 11.74 13.42
N LEU A 39 5.37 13.06 13.42
CA LEU A 39 4.78 13.82 12.32
C LEU A 39 5.67 13.75 11.07
N CYS A 40 6.99 13.91 11.22
CA CYS A 40 7.92 13.75 10.11
C CYS A 40 7.83 12.34 9.51
N LYS A 41 7.80 11.28 10.34
CA LYS A 41 7.62 9.91 9.85
C LYS A 41 6.29 9.73 9.08
N LYS A 42 5.19 10.31 9.56
CA LYS A 42 3.90 10.27 8.86
C LYS A 42 3.97 10.97 7.50
N ILE A 43 4.55 12.16 7.44
CA ILE A 43 4.69 12.92 6.17
C ILE A 43 5.58 12.14 5.20
N ILE A 44 6.71 11.58 5.66
CA ILE A 44 7.59 10.74 4.85
C ILE A 44 6.82 9.54 4.29
N ALA A 45 5.98 8.89 5.09
CA ALA A 45 5.20 7.73 4.64
C ALA A 45 4.24 8.10 3.51
N VAL A 46 3.58 9.25 3.62
CA VAL A 46 2.70 9.78 2.55
C VAL A 46 3.51 10.12 1.30
N ILE A 47 4.68 10.76 1.43
CA ILE A 47 5.54 11.08 0.27
C ILE A 47 6.00 9.80 -0.43
N LYS A 48 6.48 8.80 0.32
CA LYS A 48 6.92 7.52 -0.25
C LYS A 48 5.77 6.79 -0.95
N ALA A 49 4.60 6.72 -0.31
CA ALA A 49 3.40 6.16 -0.92
C ALA A 49 3.00 6.91 -2.20
N ALA A 50 3.00 8.25 -2.18
CA ALA A 50 2.67 9.07 -3.35
C ALA A 50 3.60 8.79 -4.52
N ASN A 51 4.92 8.76 -4.27
CA ASN A 51 5.93 8.48 -5.29
C ASN A 51 5.75 7.09 -5.89
N THR A 52 5.56 6.06 -5.06
CA THR A 52 5.32 4.69 -5.54
C THR A 52 4.02 4.58 -6.32
N LEU A 53 2.97 5.32 -5.95
CA LEU A 53 1.69 5.31 -6.64
C LEU A 53 1.63 6.23 -7.87
N GLY A 54 2.61 7.10 -8.08
CA GLY A 54 2.59 8.12 -9.13
C GLY A 54 1.56 9.23 -8.87
N LEU A 55 1.23 9.49 -7.60
CA LEU A 55 0.32 10.55 -7.18
C LEU A 55 1.10 11.81 -6.78
N SER A 56 0.47 12.98 -6.89
CA SER A 56 1.00 14.18 -6.22
C SER A 56 0.92 14.02 -4.70
N PHE A 57 1.80 14.73 -3.99
CA PHE A 57 1.74 14.76 -2.52
C PHE A 57 0.36 15.18 -2.00
N PHE A 58 -0.27 16.17 -2.63
CA PHE A 58 -1.57 16.68 -2.19
C PHE A 58 -2.67 15.63 -2.37
N GLU A 59 -2.67 14.89 -3.47
CA GLU A 59 -3.63 13.80 -3.68
C GLU A 59 -3.46 12.68 -2.68
N ALA A 60 -2.22 12.30 -2.36
CA ALA A 60 -1.95 11.26 -1.39
C ALA A 60 -2.26 11.73 0.05
N PHE A 61 -1.92 12.96 0.40
CA PHE A 61 -2.12 13.52 1.74
C PHE A 61 -3.59 13.68 2.10
N ASN A 62 -4.45 13.97 1.12
CA ASN A 62 -5.89 14.08 1.35
C ASN A 62 -6.63 12.74 1.44
N LYS A 63 -5.94 11.61 1.19
CA LYS A 63 -6.52 10.27 1.32
C LYS A 63 -6.39 9.75 2.75
N GLN A 64 -7.31 8.90 3.16
CA GLN A 64 -7.14 8.16 4.40
C GLN A 64 -5.99 7.14 4.27
N PRO A 65 -5.26 6.85 5.36
CA PRO A 65 -4.19 5.86 5.35
C PRO A 65 -4.62 4.49 4.81
N ILE A 66 -5.86 4.09 5.09
CA ILE A 66 -6.42 2.83 4.61
C ILE A 66 -6.62 2.81 3.09
N GLU A 67 -6.99 3.94 2.48
CA GLU A 67 -7.12 4.07 1.04
C GLU A 67 -5.75 4.03 0.36
N LEU A 68 -4.74 4.68 0.95
CA LEU A 68 -3.36 4.58 0.47
C LEU A 68 -2.84 3.15 0.56
N LEU A 69 -3.10 2.45 1.66
CA LEU A 69 -2.73 1.04 1.83
C LEU A 69 -3.39 0.17 0.76
N GLN A 70 -4.66 0.40 0.45
CA GLN A 70 -5.37 -0.30 -0.63
C GLN A 70 -4.76 -0.03 -2.01
N LEU A 71 -4.34 1.21 -2.30
CA LEU A 71 -3.69 1.51 -3.57
C LEU A 71 -2.31 0.85 -3.65
N LEU A 72 -1.56 0.83 -2.54
CA LEU A 72 -0.26 0.17 -2.47
C LEU A 72 -0.41 -1.35 -2.66
N SER A 73 -1.41 -1.98 -2.05
CA SER A 73 -1.62 -3.44 -2.19
C SER A 73 -1.95 -3.85 -3.64
N LEU A 74 -2.47 -2.95 -4.47
CA LEU A 74 -2.66 -3.24 -5.90
C LEU A 74 -1.34 -3.34 -6.69
N LYS A 75 -0.25 -2.75 -6.19
CA LYS A 75 1.11 -2.87 -6.77
C LYS A 75 1.95 -4.00 -6.15
N ALA A 76 1.42 -4.67 -5.12
CA ALA A 76 1.98 -5.86 -4.48
C ALA A 76 3.50 -5.80 -4.17
N GLN A 77 4.35 -6.44 -4.95
CA GLN A 77 5.77 -6.56 -4.58
C GLN A 77 6.52 -5.22 -4.59
N GLU A 78 6.15 -4.30 -5.48
CA GLU A 78 6.87 -3.03 -5.68
C GLU A 78 6.62 -1.99 -4.56
N SER A 79 5.60 -2.22 -3.73
CA SER A 79 5.08 -1.24 -2.78
C SER A 79 5.08 -1.72 -1.33
N PHE A 80 5.63 -2.91 -1.07
CA PHE A 80 5.55 -3.54 0.25
C PHE A 80 6.26 -2.72 1.34
N GLU A 81 7.45 -2.20 1.07
CA GLU A 81 8.20 -1.42 2.06
C GLU A 81 7.48 -0.10 2.39
N GLU A 82 6.87 0.55 1.41
CA GLU A 82 6.05 1.74 1.62
C GLU A 82 4.76 1.43 2.38
N ALA A 83 4.09 0.31 2.07
CA ALA A 83 2.91 -0.14 2.80
C ALA A 83 3.24 -0.45 4.26
N LYS A 84 4.36 -1.15 4.51
CA LYS A 84 4.86 -1.44 5.85
C LYS A 84 5.15 -0.17 6.63
N PHE A 85 5.86 0.78 6.02
CA PHE A 85 6.17 2.05 6.65
C PHE A 85 4.91 2.89 6.92
N LEU A 86 3.92 2.84 6.02
CA LEU A 86 2.62 3.48 6.22
C LEU A 86 1.88 2.92 7.45
N VAL A 87 1.79 1.59 7.57
CA VAL A 87 1.13 0.91 8.71
C VAL A 87 1.84 1.21 10.04
N GLN A 88 3.17 1.26 10.04
CA GLN A 88 3.95 1.56 11.26
C GLN A 88 3.79 3.02 11.73
N THR A 89 3.45 3.94 10.83
CA THR A 89 3.41 5.38 11.12
C THR A 89 1.99 5.90 11.32
N HIS A 90 0.98 5.24 10.76
CA HIS A 90 -0.42 5.62 10.83
C HIS A 90 -1.23 4.56 11.57
N PRO A 91 -1.80 4.87 12.74
CA PRO A 91 -2.70 3.95 13.44
C PRO A 91 -3.88 3.60 12.55
N MET A 92 -4.11 2.30 12.35
CA MET A 92 -5.23 1.76 11.59
C MET A 92 -5.80 0.54 12.32
N PRO A 93 -7.13 0.31 12.26
CA PRO A 93 -7.72 -0.89 12.86
C PRO A 93 -7.21 -2.16 12.16
N ALA A 94 -6.86 -3.18 12.94
CA ALA A 94 -6.40 -4.46 12.43
C ALA A 94 -7.41 -5.09 11.46
N ALA A 95 -8.70 -5.03 11.80
CA ALA A 95 -9.80 -5.50 10.95
C ALA A 95 -9.82 -4.82 9.56
N SER A 96 -9.56 -3.50 9.50
CA SER A 96 -9.53 -2.75 8.25
C SER A 96 -8.33 -3.15 7.39
N ILE A 97 -7.15 -3.29 7.99
CA ILE A 97 -5.94 -3.78 7.29
C ILE A 97 -6.23 -5.17 6.71
N ALA A 98 -6.70 -6.10 7.55
CA ALA A 98 -6.99 -7.46 7.13
C ALA A 98 -8.00 -7.53 5.98
N GLN A 99 -9.06 -6.75 6.06
CA GLN A 99 -10.06 -6.67 5.00
C GLN A 99 -9.46 -6.18 3.67
N ILE A 100 -8.70 -5.08 3.68
CA ILE A 100 -8.07 -4.55 2.46
C ILE A 100 -7.08 -5.56 1.86
N LEU A 101 -6.28 -6.23 2.68
CA LEU A 101 -5.33 -7.23 2.21
C LEU A 101 -6.04 -8.44 1.57
N ALA A 102 -7.07 -8.96 2.24
CA ALA A 102 -7.85 -10.08 1.74
C ALA A 102 -8.58 -9.73 0.42
N GLU A 103 -9.21 -8.54 0.36
CA GLU A 103 -9.87 -8.07 -0.86
C GLU A 103 -8.88 -7.82 -2.01
N SER A 104 -7.72 -7.24 -1.72
CA SER A 104 -6.68 -6.97 -2.72
C SER A 104 -6.08 -8.26 -3.27
N PHE A 105 -5.85 -9.24 -2.39
CA PHE A 105 -5.42 -10.58 -2.79
C PHE A 105 -6.44 -11.26 -3.69
N LEU A 106 -7.73 -11.24 -3.32
CA LEU A 106 -8.80 -11.79 -4.16
C LEU A 106 -8.85 -11.10 -5.53
N LYS A 107 -8.79 -9.76 -5.57
CA LYS A 107 -8.73 -9.00 -6.83
C LYS A 107 -7.51 -9.39 -7.67
N GLY A 108 -6.34 -9.60 -7.06
CA GLY A 108 -5.12 -10.06 -7.72
C GLY A 108 -5.28 -11.47 -8.33
N VAL A 109 -5.86 -12.40 -7.58
CA VAL A 109 -6.15 -13.77 -8.06
C VAL A 109 -7.16 -13.75 -9.21
N LEU A 110 -8.26 -12.98 -9.07
CA LEU A 110 -9.28 -12.86 -10.11
C LEU A 110 -8.75 -12.20 -11.38
N ALA A 111 -7.90 -11.17 -11.27
CA ALA A 111 -7.28 -10.52 -12.42
C ALA A 111 -6.40 -11.50 -13.20
N ALA A 112 -5.60 -12.31 -12.51
CA ALA A 112 -4.79 -13.34 -13.14
C ALA A 112 -5.63 -14.45 -13.81
N HIS A 113 -6.78 -14.80 -13.21
CA HIS A 113 -7.70 -15.77 -13.80
C HIS A 113 -8.45 -15.19 -15.03
N ARG A 114 -8.90 -13.93 -14.99
CA ARG A 114 -9.60 -13.26 -16.10
C ARG A 114 -8.69 -12.95 -17.30
N GLY A 115 -7.40 -12.78 -17.07
CA GLY A 115 -6.39 -12.73 -18.13
C GLY A 115 -6.29 -14.02 -18.98
N GLY A 116 -6.94 -15.11 -18.56
CA GLY A 116 -7.05 -16.34 -19.34
C GLY A 116 -8.34 -16.51 -20.16
N TYR A 117 -9.36 -15.65 -19.99
CA TYR A 117 -10.70 -15.89 -20.59
C TYR A 117 -11.27 -14.73 -21.41
N MET A 118 -10.58 -13.59 -21.53
CA MET A 118 -11.11 -12.41 -22.24
C MET A 118 -10.37 -12.02 -23.51
N ASP A 119 -9.59 -12.90 -24.14
CA ASP A 119 -9.18 -12.68 -25.54
C ASP A 119 -8.98 -14.00 -26.29
N SER A 120 -10.02 -14.39 -27.03
CA SER A 120 -9.90 -15.31 -28.15
C SER A 120 -9.34 -14.66 -29.42
N GLN A 121 -8.82 -13.41 -29.38
CA GLN A 121 -8.02 -12.83 -30.46
C GLN A 121 -7.08 -11.71 -29.99
N LYS A 122 -5.91 -12.04 -29.45
CA LYS A 122 -4.57 -11.54 -29.85
C LYS A 122 -3.52 -11.84 -28.77
N GLU A 123 -2.31 -12.10 -29.26
CA GLU A 123 -1.05 -12.30 -28.54
C GLU A 123 -0.91 -11.43 -27.28
N GLU A 124 -0.80 -12.06 -26.11
CA GLU A 124 0.36 -12.02 -25.20
C GLU A 124 0.02 -12.86 -23.96
N GLY A 125 1.02 -13.57 -23.42
CA GLY A 125 0.83 -14.58 -22.37
C GLY A 125 0.16 -14.05 -21.09
N PRO A 126 -0.24 -14.95 -20.17
CA PRO A 126 -0.95 -14.56 -18.95
C PRO A 126 -0.15 -13.49 -18.23
N ALA A 127 -0.76 -12.31 -18.05
CA ALA A 127 -0.15 -11.23 -17.30
C ALA A 127 0.41 -11.78 -15.97
N PRO A 128 1.64 -11.42 -15.59
CA PRO A 128 2.28 -12.00 -14.42
C PRO A 128 1.38 -11.81 -13.20
N LEU A 129 1.21 -12.87 -12.42
CA LEU A 129 0.48 -12.85 -11.14
C LEU A 129 1.01 -11.70 -10.29
N LEU A 130 0.20 -10.64 -10.13
CA LEU A 130 0.49 -9.54 -9.21
C LEU A 130 0.66 -10.05 -7.77
N TRP A 131 0.00 -11.14 -7.42
CA TRP A 131 0.05 -11.77 -6.10
C TRP A 131 0.42 -13.24 -6.20
N ARG A 132 1.52 -13.65 -5.56
CA ARG A 132 1.75 -15.05 -5.20
C ARG A 132 1.28 -15.27 -3.76
N PHE A 133 0.96 -16.51 -3.40
CA PHE A 133 0.61 -16.86 -2.02
C PHE A 133 1.72 -16.48 -1.03
N SER A 134 2.99 -16.63 -1.42
CA SER A 134 4.14 -16.20 -0.61
C SER A 134 4.16 -14.69 -0.34
N ASP A 135 3.66 -13.88 -1.27
CA ASP A 135 3.60 -12.43 -1.13
C ASP A 135 2.45 -12.06 -0.19
N PHE A 136 1.32 -12.76 -0.29
CA PHE A 136 0.22 -12.59 0.66
C PHE A 136 0.64 -12.84 2.10
N LEU A 137 1.42 -13.89 2.37
CA LEU A 137 1.92 -14.16 3.72
C LEU A 137 2.77 -13.01 4.27
N LYS A 138 3.68 -12.45 3.46
CA LYS A 138 4.48 -11.27 3.85
C LYS A 138 3.61 -10.06 4.11
N TRP A 139 2.59 -9.83 3.29
CA TRP A 139 1.64 -8.73 3.46
C TRP A 139 0.74 -8.93 4.68
N ALA A 140 0.36 -10.16 5.02
CA ALA A 140 -0.44 -10.49 6.19
C ALA A 140 0.28 -10.14 7.50
N GLU A 141 1.62 -10.20 7.54
CA GLU A 141 2.43 -9.76 8.68
C GLU A 141 2.28 -8.26 8.99
N LEU A 142 1.76 -7.45 8.05
CA LEU A 142 1.44 -6.04 8.31
C LEU A 142 0.25 -5.88 9.25
N CYS A 143 -0.64 -6.87 9.32
CA CYS A 143 -1.75 -6.85 10.26
C CYS A 143 -1.25 -7.27 11.64
N PRO A 144 -1.52 -6.48 12.70
CA PRO A 144 -1.11 -6.84 14.06
C PRO A 144 -1.92 -8.00 14.67
N SER A 145 -2.92 -8.53 13.96
CA SER A 145 -3.81 -9.60 14.42
C SER A 145 -4.03 -10.65 13.32
N GLU A 146 -3.47 -11.84 13.52
CA GLU A 146 -3.69 -12.99 12.65
C GLU A 146 -5.16 -13.46 12.61
N PRO A 147 -5.92 -13.49 13.74
CA PRO A 147 -7.35 -13.80 13.71
C PRO A 147 -8.15 -12.90 12.78
N GLU A 148 -7.80 -11.61 12.66
CA GLU A 148 -8.49 -10.68 11.76
C GLU A 148 -8.26 -11.04 10.29
N ILE A 149 -7.05 -11.51 9.93
CA ILE A 149 -6.75 -12.01 8.59
C ILE A 149 -7.60 -13.24 8.29
N GLY A 150 -7.65 -14.20 9.22
CA GLY A 150 -8.49 -15.39 9.11
C GLY A 150 -9.97 -15.04 8.95
N HIS A 151 -10.49 -14.12 9.77
CA HIS A 151 -11.87 -13.64 9.68
C HIS A 151 -12.16 -12.94 8.35
N ALA A 152 -11.26 -12.09 7.85
CA ALA A 152 -11.43 -11.40 6.58
C ALA A 152 -11.49 -12.39 5.40
N LEU A 153 -10.59 -13.38 5.38
CA LEU A 153 -10.60 -14.45 4.37
C LEU A 153 -11.86 -15.31 4.47
N MET A 154 -12.26 -15.71 5.67
CA MET A 154 -13.48 -16.49 5.90
C MET A 154 -14.73 -15.72 5.45
N ARG A 155 -14.80 -14.41 5.72
CA ARG A 155 -15.86 -13.54 5.20
C ARG A 155 -15.91 -13.57 3.69
N LEU A 156 -14.78 -13.43 2.99
CA LEU A 156 -14.75 -13.50 1.52
C LEU A 156 -15.31 -14.83 1.01
N VAL A 157 -14.92 -15.96 1.62
CA VAL A 157 -15.41 -17.29 1.24
C VAL A 157 -16.91 -17.43 1.49
N ILE A 158 -17.41 -17.00 2.66
CA ILE A 158 -18.83 -17.11 3.03
C ILE A 158 -19.70 -16.17 2.20
N THR A 159 -19.26 -14.93 1.99
CA THR A 159 -20.01 -13.94 1.20
C THR A 159 -20.07 -14.27 -0.27
N GLY A 160 -19.27 -15.24 -0.74
CA GLY A 160 -19.31 -15.74 -2.10
C GLY A 160 -19.38 -14.61 -3.11
N GLN A 161 -18.41 -13.68 -3.10
CA GLN A 161 -18.33 -12.71 -4.19
C GLN A 161 -18.28 -13.51 -5.49
N GLU A 162 -19.39 -13.42 -6.25
CA GLU A 162 -19.67 -14.17 -7.45
C GLU A 162 -18.42 -14.26 -8.33
N ILE A 163 -17.71 -15.38 -8.24
CA ILE A 163 -16.99 -15.90 -9.38
C ILE A 163 -18.11 -16.08 -10.40
N PRO A 164 -18.12 -15.40 -11.55
CA PRO A 164 -19.16 -15.59 -12.54
C PRO A 164 -19.20 -17.09 -12.82
N HIS A 165 -20.31 -17.74 -12.47
CA HIS A 165 -20.51 -19.14 -12.74
C HIS A 165 -20.39 -19.30 -14.26
N ALA A 166 -19.26 -19.85 -14.71
CA ALA A 166 -19.19 -20.40 -16.04
C ALA A 166 -20.27 -21.48 -16.12
N CYS A 167 -21.21 -21.29 -17.04
CA CYS A 167 -22.26 -22.23 -17.43
C CYS A 167 -23.43 -22.41 -16.45
N GLU A 168 -24.39 -21.49 -16.51
CA GLU A 168 -25.78 -21.92 -16.71
C GLU A 168 -26.08 -21.82 -18.21
N VAL A 169 -25.76 -22.87 -18.97
CA VAL A 169 -26.40 -23.09 -20.27
C VAL A 169 -27.78 -23.65 -19.97
N PRO A 170 -28.89 -22.94 -20.26
CA PRO A 170 -30.18 -23.58 -20.27
C PRO A 170 -30.19 -24.57 -21.42
N CYS A 171 -30.11 -25.86 -21.11
CA CYS A 171 -30.50 -26.91 -22.04
C CYS A 171 -32.00 -26.75 -22.28
N SER A 172 -32.33 -26.13 -23.40
CA SER A 172 -33.62 -26.20 -24.09
C SER A 172 -33.99 -27.64 -24.44
#